data_AF-E2BBJ3-F1
#
_entry.id   AF-E2BBJ3-F1
#
_cell.length_a   1.000
_cell.length_b   1.000
_cell.length_c   1.000
_cell.angle_alpha   90.00
_cell.angle_beta   90.00
_cell.angle_gamma   90.00
#
_symmetry.space_group_name_H-M   'P 1'
#
loop_
_entity.id
_entity.type
_entity.pdbx_description
1 polymer ?
#
loop_
_entity_poly.entity_id
_entity_poly.type
_entity_poly.pdbx_seq_one_letter_code
_entity_poly.pdbx_strand_id
1 'polypeptide(L)'
;MFIISKCSAKCGEGKQHRTVTCHHVNSYGWIDPTPTEGCLMDQKPTSEQTCKLRECSDKFYWTAGAWKKCSHPCGRKGRQNRRIYCHDRNGNKVARSYCPVEFRPQRKRKCNQRRCGPITCLEIQRRFRTNIDGEYSLLIGGKNMTIYCHGMSSAEPREYLTLPAGDSENYAEIYDKRLKNPHVCPFNGQRNDSCNCVSEFGTISGKTMFKRIRIDPVRLYIIANDYTFSRTHGMKRVEYGKAGDCYSLAKCPQGHFSIDLRGTVLKLSPEVTWIPDTMSASLVINKINNQRIFGKCGGYCGFCKPKIGLKLDILPP
;
A
#
# COMPACT_ATOMS: atom_id res chain seq x y z
N MET A 1 -3.97 -16.12 0.04
CA MET A 1 -3.76 -16.92 1.28
C MET A 1 -4.70 -18.11 1.23
N PHE A 2 -4.23 -19.37 1.34
CA PHE A 2 -5.12 -20.53 1.19
C PHE A 2 -5.84 -20.87 2.50
N ILE A 3 -7.05 -20.32 2.67
CA ILE A 3 -8.00 -20.78 3.68
C ILE A 3 -8.90 -21.80 2.99
N ILE A 4 -8.79 -23.07 3.38
CA ILE A 4 -9.66 -24.15 2.91
C ILE A 4 -10.72 -24.37 3.99
N SER A 5 -11.99 -24.42 3.59
CA SER A 5 -13.14 -24.72 4.45
C SER A 5 -13.08 -26.15 4.95
N LYS A 6 -13.92 -26.47 5.94
CA LYS A 6 -14.16 -27.88 6.27
C LYS A 6 -14.83 -28.57 5.07
N CYS A 7 -14.61 -29.87 4.95
CA CYS A 7 -15.33 -30.71 4.00
C CYS A 7 -16.84 -30.67 4.33
N SER A 8 -17.69 -30.64 3.30
CA SER A 8 -19.15 -30.66 3.44
C SER A 8 -19.66 -31.96 4.06
N ALA A 9 -18.96 -33.06 3.80
CA ALA A 9 -19.24 -34.36 4.38
C ALA A 9 -18.47 -34.56 5.71
N LYS A 10 -19.06 -35.30 6.65
CA LYS A 10 -18.40 -35.72 7.92
C LYS A 10 -17.62 -37.03 7.78
N CYS A 11 -17.84 -37.75 6.69
CA CYS A 11 -17.20 -39.00 6.27
C CYS A 11 -17.48 -39.21 4.77
N GLY A 12 -16.77 -40.12 4.13
CA GLY A 12 -16.87 -40.40 2.70
C GLY A 12 -16.38 -39.25 1.84
N GLU A 13 -16.90 -39.17 0.62
CA GLU A 13 -16.63 -38.07 -0.30
C GLU A 13 -17.49 -36.85 0.02
N GLY A 14 -16.87 -35.68 -0.06
CA GLY A 14 -17.53 -34.40 0.05
C GLY A 14 -16.79 -33.33 -0.75
N LYS A 15 -17.19 -32.09 -0.55
CA LYS A 15 -16.62 -30.92 -1.22
C LYS A 15 -16.07 -29.96 -0.18
N GLN A 16 -14.89 -29.42 -0.41
CA GLN A 16 -14.32 -28.35 0.41
C GLN A 16 -14.04 -27.15 -0.48
N HIS A 17 -14.36 -25.96 0.03
CA HIS A 17 -14.16 -24.70 -0.67
C HIS A 17 -12.84 -24.08 -0.21
N ARG A 18 -12.14 -23.37 -1.08
CA ARG A 18 -11.00 -22.54 -0.73
C ARG A 18 -11.24 -21.11 -1.15
N THR A 19 -10.94 -20.18 -0.27
CA THR A 19 -10.95 -18.76 -0.63
C THR A 19 -9.78 -18.51 -1.56
N VAL A 20 -10.09 -18.09 -2.78
CA VAL A 20 -9.11 -17.69 -3.79
C VAL A 20 -9.23 -16.18 -3.94
N THR A 21 -8.22 -15.46 -3.46
CA THR A 21 -8.07 -14.03 -3.69
C THR A 21 -7.01 -13.83 -4.76
N CYS A 22 -7.29 -12.95 -5.72
CA CYS A 22 -6.25 -12.52 -6.64
C CYS A 22 -5.46 -11.36 -6.02
N HIS A 23 -4.16 -11.34 -6.29
CA HIS A 23 -3.27 -10.29 -5.84
C HIS A 23 -2.29 -9.98 -6.96
N HIS A 24 -1.95 -8.71 -7.11
CA HIS A 24 -0.88 -8.28 -8.01
C HIS A 24 0.47 -8.83 -7.52
N VAL A 25 1.27 -9.35 -8.45
CA VAL A 25 2.62 -9.87 -8.19
C VAL A 25 3.60 -9.11 -9.05
N ASN A 26 4.61 -8.47 -8.44
CA ASN A 26 5.63 -7.76 -9.18
C ASN A 26 6.71 -8.73 -9.73
N SER A 27 7.60 -8.21 -10.57
CA SER A 27 8.70 -8.99 -11.19
C SER A 27 9.66 -9.64 -10.18
N TYR A 28 9.68 -9.19 -8.93
CA TYR A 28 10.51 -9.74 -7.85
C TYR A 28 9.77 -10.78 -7.00
N GLY A 29 8.55 -11.17 -7.38
CA GLY A 29 7.73 -12.15 -6.68
C GLY A 29 7.13 -11.63 -5.36
N TRP A 30 7.10 -10.31 -5.15
CA TRP A 30 6.35 -9.72 -4.05
C TRP A 30 4.86 -9.66 -4.42
N ILE A 31 4.03 -9.98 -3.44
CA ILE A 31 2.58 -10.07 -3.57
C ILE A 31 1.98 -8.87 -2.85
N ASP A 32 1.22 -8.04 -3.56
CA ASP A 32 0.49 -6.91 -2.98
C ASP A 32 -0.46 -7.42 -1.89
N PRO A 33 -0.39 -6.91 -0.64
CA PRO A 33 -1.32 -7.31 0.41
C PRO A 33 -2.78 -7.00 0.07
N THR A 34 -3.03 -6.04 -0.83
CA THR A 34 -4.36 -5.65 -1.30
C THR A 34 -4.82 -6.62 -2.40
N PRO A 35 -6.00 -7.25 -2.28
CA PRO A 35 -6.56 -8.05 -3.35
C PRO A 35 -6.87 -7.20 -4.60
N THR A 36 -6.73 -7.79 -5.78
CA THR A 36 -7.02 -7.16 -7.08
C THR A 36 -8.27 -7.78 -7.70
N GLU A 37 -9.12 -6.97 -8.32
CA GLU A 37 -10.28 -7.42 -9.09
C GLU A 37 -9.90 -7.64 -10.57
N GLY A 38 -10.56 -8.58 -11.26
CA GLY A 38 -10.41 -8.73 -12.72
C GLY A 38 -9.27 -9.65 -13.21
N CYS A 39 -8.77 -10.56 -12.39
CA CYS A 39 -7.83 -11.57 -12.87
C CYS A 39 -8.50 -12.55 -13.84
N LEU A 40 -7.75 -13.01 -14.84
CA LEU A 40 -8.21 -14.02 -15.80
C LEU A 40 -8.74 -15.24 -15.06
N MET A 41 -10.05 -15.48 -15.17
CA MET A 41 -10.73 -16.58 -14.48
C MET A 41 -10.20 -17.95 -14.90
N ASP A 42 -9.61 -18.04 -16.10
CA ASP A 42 -9.05 -19.27 -16.66
C ASP A 42 -7.81 -19.75 -15.89
N GLN A 43 -7.12 -18.85 -15.17
CA GLN A 43 -5.99 -19.19 -14.30
C GLN A 43 -6.39 -19.33 -12.82
N LYS A 44 -7.67 -19.12 -12.50
CA LYS A 44 -8.17 -19.23 -11.13
C LYS A 44 -8.08 -20.69 -10.70
N PRO A 45 -7.31 -21.01 -9.64
CA PRO A 45 -7.34 -22.35 -9.08
C PRO A 45 -8.75 -22.71 -8.66
N THR A 46 -9.22 -23.92 -8.97
CA THR A 46 -10.59 -24.39 -8.66
C THR A 46 -10.95 -24.10 -7.22
N SER A 47 -11.92 -23.24 -6.95
CA SER A 47 -12.27 -22.86 -5.56
C SER A 47 -12.98 -23.97 -4.81
N GLU A 48 -13.42 -25.01 -5.51
CA GLU A 48 -13.97 -26.24 -4.95
C GLU A 48 -13.01 -27.39 -5.27
N GLN A 49 -12.76 -28.26 -4.30
CA GLN A 49 -12.02 -29.50 -4.51
C GLN A 49 -12.73 -30.63 -3.78
N THR A 50 -12.78 -31.81 -4.39
CA THR A 50 -13.28 -33.01 -3.72
C THR A 50 -12.40 -33.33 -2.52
N CYS A 51 -13.01 -33.57 -1.37
CA CYS A 51 -12.36 -34.10 -0.19
C CYS A 51 -12.91 -35.49 0.05
N LYS A 52 -12.05 -36.50 -0.01
CA LYS A 52 -12.37 -37.79 0.57
C LYS A 52 -11.87 -37.80 2.01
N LEU A 53 -12.80 -37.88 2.95
CA LEU A 53 -12.48 -38.11 4.35
C LEU A 53 -12.38 -39.62 4.61
N ARG A 54 -12.41 -39.99 5.88
CA ARG A 54 -12.58 -41.38 6.38
C ARG A 54 -13.75 -42.09 5.71
N GLU A 55 -13.79 -43.42 5.73
CA GLU A 55 -15.02 -44.13 5.37
C GLU A 55 -16.10 -43.94 6.46
N CYS A 56 -17.37 -43.85 6.08
CA CYS A 56 -18.46 -43.59 7.04
C CYS A 56 -18.64 -44.71 8.08
N SER A 57 -18.14 -45.90 7.77
CA SER A 57 -18.08 -47.07 8.64
C SER A 57 -16.97 -46.99 9.71
N ASP A 58 -16.02 -46.05 9.61
CA ASP A 58 -14.88 -46.01 10.53
C ASP A 58 -15.32 -45.71 11.98
N LYS A 59 -14.84 -46.54 12.92
CA LYS A 59 -15.10 -46.39 14.36
C LYS A 59 -14.39 -45.18 14.98
N PHE A 60 -13.21 -44.83 14.46
CA PHE A 60 -12.36 -43.75 14.97
C PHE A 60 -11.79 -42.91 13.83
N TYR A 61 -11.63 -41.59 14.02
CA TYR A 61 -11.13 -40.71 12.96
C TYR A 61 -10.39 -39.47 13.41
N TRP A 62 -9.49 -38.99 12.54
CA TRP A 62 -8.73 -37.77 12.77
C TRP A 62 -9.49 -36.51 12.37
N THR A 63 -9.41 -35.49 13.21
CA THR A 63 -9.77 -34.11 12.86
C THR A 63 -8.56 -33.19 13.02
N ALA A 64 -8.47 -32.17 12.17
CA ALA A 64 -7.40 -31.19 12.20
C ALA A 64 -7.93 -29.79 12.48
N GLY A 65 -7.35 -29.10 13.46
CA GLY A 65 -7.64 -27.70 13.73
C GLY A 65 -7.00 -26.75 12.72
N ALA A 66 -7.27 -25.45 12.88
CA ALA A 66 -6.63 -24.40 12.10
C ALA A 66 -5.10 -24.39 12.28
N TRP A 67 -4.39 -23.98 11.22
CA TRP A 67 -2.96 -23.72 11.31
C TRP A 67 -2.71 -22.48 12.18
N LYS A 68 -1.79 -22.59 13.14
CA LYS A 68 -1.27 -21.44 13.89
C LYS A 68 -0.52 -20.49 12.95
N LYS A 69 -0.23 -19.27 13.41
CA LYS A 69 0.67 -18.33 12.73
C LYS A 69 2.02 -19.00 12.42
N CYS A 70 2.65 -18.57 11.33
CA CYS A 70 3.96 -19.10 10.93
C CYS A 70 5.01 -18.81 12.01
N SER A 71 5.91 -19.77 12.28
CA SER A 71 6.95 -19.62 13.32
C SER A 71 7.94 -18.49 13.02
N HIS A 72 8.08 -18.13 11.74
CA HIS A 72 8.87 -16.99 11.29
C HIS A 72 7.97 -16.09 10.45
N PRO A 73 8.19 -14.76 10.41
CA PRO A 73 7.45 -13.86 9.55
C PRO A 73 7.91 -13.91 8.08
N CYS A 74 9.15 -14.34 7.82
CA CYS A 74 9.75 -14.45 6.49
C CYS A 74 10.62 -15.72 6.37
N GLY A 75 11.14 -15.98 5.17
CA GLY A 75 12.21 -16.94 4.93
C GLY A 75 11.76 -18.40 4.86
N ARG A 76 12.59 -19.22 4.21
CA ARG A 76 12.29 -20.65 3.94
C ARG A 76 12.27 -21.56 5.18
N LYS A 77 12.67 -21.04 6.35
CA LYS A 77 12.69 -21.76 7.64
C LYS A 77 11.34 -21.72 8.38
N GLY A 78 10.39 -20.91 7.92
CA GLY A 78 9.07 -20.79 8.54
C GLY A 78 8.33 -22.12 8.59
N ARG A 79 7.74 -22.45 9.75
CA ARG A 79 6.88 -23.62 9.95
C ARG A 79 5.57 -23.25 10.66
N GLN A 80 4.45 -23.78 10.19
CA GLN A 80 3.16 -23.72 10.87
C GLN A 80 2.87 -25.05 11.54
N ASN A 81 2.22 -24.98 12.70
CA ASN A 81 1.75 -26.14 13.46
C ASN A 81 0.23 -26.07 13.62
N ARG A 82 -0.45 -27.21 13.64
CA ARG A 82 -1.87 -27.32 14.01
C ARG A 82 -2.07 -28.41 15.05
N ARG A 83 -3.18 -28.33 15.79
CA ARG A 83 -3.62 -29.43 16.65
C ARG A 83 -4.36 -30.47 15.81
N ILE A 84 -4.19 -31.74 16.17
CA ILE A 84 -4.92 -32.85 15.57
C ILE A 84 -5.52 -33.68 16.70
N TYR A 85 -6.74 -34.17 16.49
CA TYR A 85 -7.51 -34.91 17.50
C TYR A 85 -8.05 -36.19 16.89
N CYS A 86 -8.13 -37.24 17.70
CA CYS A 86 -8.77 -38.50 17.34
C CYS A 86 -10.16 -38.52 17.98
N HIS A 87 -11.21 -38.78 17.22
CA HIS A 87 -12.58 -38.82 17.69
C HIS A 87 -13.20 -40.21 17.45
N ASP A 88 -14.17 -40.61 18.26
CA ASP A 88 -15.05 -41.74 17.99
C ASP A 88 -16.16 -41.38 16.98
N ARG A 89 -16.96 -42.38 16.58
CA ARG A 89 -18.09 -42.21 15.64
C ARG A 89 -19.11 -41.15 16.11
N ASN A 90 -19.26 -40.95 17.43
CA ASN A 90 -20.17 -39.99 18.03
C ASN A 90 -19.59 -38.56 18.09
N GLY A 91 -18.32 -38.39 17.74
CA GLY A 91 -17.62 -37.11 17.74
C GLY A 91 -16.91 -36.78 19.05
N ASN A 92 -16.89 -37.71 20.02
CA ASN A 92 -16.15 -37.53 21.26
C ASN A 92 -14.66 -37.71 21.01
N LYS A 93 -13.85 -36.86 21.65
CA LYS A 93 -12.39 -36.97 21.56
C LYS A 93 -11.91 -38.18 22.36
N VAL A 94 -11.15 -39.06 21.71
CA VAL A 94 -10.56 -40.26 22.29
C VAL A 94 -9.03 -40.25 22.21
N ALA A 95 -8.39 -41.28 22.77
CA ALA A 95 -6.94 -41.41 22.71
C ALA A 95 -6.43 -41.53 21.26
N ARG A 96 -5.27 -40.93 21.01
CA ARG A 96 -4.68 -40.82 19.67
C ARG A 96 -4.28 -42.15 19.04
N SER A 97 -4.10 -43.19 19.85
CA SER A 97 -3.79 -44.55 19.43
C SER A 97 -4.95 -45.28 18.76
N TYR A 98 -6.20 -44.86 19.00
CA TYR A 98 -7.38 -45.49 18.38
C TYR A 98 -7.57 -45.13 16.91
N CYS A 99 -6.99 -44.01 16.46
CA CYS A 99 -7.13 -43.58 15.07
C CYS A 99 -6.01 -44.15 14.19
N PRO A 100 -6.32 -44.56 12.95
CA PRO A 100 -5.33 -45.15 12.05
C PRO A 100 -4.21 -44.16 11.70
N VAL A 101 -2.97 -44.64 11.62
CA VAL A 101 -1.80 -43.78 11.41
C VAL A 101 -1.73 -43.28 9.96
N GLU A 102 -2.20 -44.09 9.01
CA GLU A 102 -2.20 -43.80 7.57
C GLU A 102 -3.04 -42.55 7.22
N PHE A 103 -4.14 -42.31 7.94
CA PHE A 103 -5.00 -41.14 7.70
C PHE A 103 -4.64 -39.93 8.58
N ARG A 104 -3.51 -39.98 9.28
CA ARG A 104 -3.12 -38.93 10.22
C ARG A 104 -2.76 -37.64 9.48
N PRO A 105 -3.50 -36.52 9.70
CA PRO A 105 -3.22 -35.28 9.02
C PRO A 105 -1.86 -34.68 9.42
N GLN A 106 -1.22 -33.98 8.48
CA GLN A 106 0.04 -33.29 8.74
C GLN A 106 -0.05 -32.35 9.94
N ARG A 107 0.81 -32.53 10.94
CA ARG A 107 0.83 -31.66 12.13
C ARG A 107 1.65 -30.39 11.92
N LYS A 108 2.65 -30.45 11.03
CA LYS A 108 3.58 -29.36 10.71
C LYS A 108 3.62 -29.16 9.20
N ARG A 109 3.74 -27.91 8.74
CA ARG A 109 4.02 -27.60 7.32
C ARG A 109 5.01 -26.45 7.21
N LYS A 110 5.75 -26.37 6.10
CA LYS A 110 6.54 -25.16 5.77
C LYS A 110 5.58 -24.00 5.50
N CYS A 111 6.00 -22.78 5.84
CA CYS A 111 5.30 -21.53 5.53
C CYS A 111 6.32 -20.46 5.17
N ASN A 112 5.85 -19.42 4.47
CA ASN A 112 6.62 -18.34 3.87
C ASN A 112 7.47 -18.75 2.66
N GLN A 113 7.35 -17.96 1.59
CA GLN A 113 8.23 -18.02 0.42
C GLN A 113 9.01 -16.72 0.21
N ARG A 114 8.76 -15.67 1.02
CA ARG A 114 9.42 -14.37 0.94
C ARG A 114 10.86 -14.45 1.47
N ARG A 115 11.81 -13.77 0.79
CA ARG A 115 13.18 -13.57 1.29
C ARG A 115 13.14 -12.81 2.62
N CYS A 116 14.10 -13.05 3.50
CA CYS A 116 14.22 -12.32 4.75
C CYS A 116 15.15 -11.13 4.59
N GLY A 117 14.67 -9.97 4.98
CA GLY A 117 15.39 -8.71 5.16
C GLY A 117 14.57 -7.85 6.12
N PRO A 118 15.17 -6.82 6.73
CA PRO A 118 14.41 -5.85 7.51
C PRO A 118 13.45 -5.11 6.57
N ILE A 119 12.16 -5.10 6.87
CA ILE A 119 11.14 -4.42 6.05
C ILE A 119 10.70 -3.08 6.65
N THR A 120 11.07 -2.82 7.91
CA THR A 120 10.76 -1.59 8.66
C THR A 120 11.97 -1.12 9.44
N CYS A 121 11.97 0.15 9.81
CA CYS A 121 12.97 0.75 10.69
C CYS A 121 12.95 0.12 12.10
N LEU A 122 11.79 -0.33 12.57
CA LEU A 122 11.67 -1.06 13.84
C LEU A 122 12.44 -2.40 13.80
N GLU A 123 12.42 -3.09 12.65
CA GLU A 123 13.21 -4.31 12.48
C GLU A 123 14.72 -4.01 12.43
N ILE A 124 15.13 -2.90 11.82
CA ILE A 124 16.52 -2.41 11.86
C ILE A 124 16.94 -2.15 13.32
N GLN A 125 16.16 -1.35 14.04
CA GLN A 125 16.40 -0.97 15.43
C GLN A 125 16.63 -2.21 16.30
N ARG A 126 15.74 -3.21 16.20
CA ARG A 126 15.82 -4.45 16.99
C ARG A 126 16.94 -5.39 16.55
N ARG A 127 17.15 -5.54 15.23
CA ARG A 127 18.14 -6.48 14.68
C ARG A 127 19.56 -5.99 14.88
N PHE A 128 19.80 -4.70 14.65
CA PHE A 128 21.13 -4.10 14.71
C PHE A 128 21.41 -3.36 16.03
N ARG A 129 20.43 -3.29 16.95
CA ARG A 129 20.53 -2.58 18.24
C ARG A 129 21.01 -1.12 18.08
N THR A 130 20.57 -0.47 17.00
CA THR A 130 20.88 0.93 16.72
C THR A 130 19.69 1.81 17.07
N ASN A 131 19.96 3.00 17.60
CA ASN A 131 18.99 4.04 17.91
C ASN A 131 19.26 5.34 17.12
N ILE A 132 20.09 5.26 16.08
CA ILE A 132 20.58 6.41 15.32
C ILE A 132 19.71 6.60 14.06
N ASP A 133 19.18 7.80 13.88
CA ASP A 133 18.49 8.18 12.64
C ASP A 133 19.46 8.18 11.46
N GLY A 134 18.99 7.73 10.29
CA GLY A 134 19.85 7.65 9.12
C GLY A 134 19.29 6.81 7.98
N GLU A 135 20.08 6.67 6.91
CA GLU A 135 19.74 5.85 5.75
C GLU A 135 20.08 4.37 6.01
N TYR A 136 19.09 3.48 5.84
CA TYR A 136 19.23 2.04 6.05
C TYR A 136 18.71 1.27 4.83
N SER A 137 19.28 0.09 4.57
CA SER A 137 18.81 -0.81 3.51
C SER A 137 17.64 -1.67 3.99
N LEU A 138 16.44 -1.41 3.49
CA LEU A 138 15.23 -2.21 3.74
C LEU A 138 14.87 -3.07 2.52
N LEU A 139 14.28 -4.26 2.76
CA LEU A 139 13.79 -5.16 1.73
C LEU A 139 12.34 -4.84 1.39
N ILE A 140 12.11 -3.82 0.56
CA ILE A 140 10.79 -3.34 0.20
C ILE A 140 10.35 -3.96 -1.13
N GLY A 141 9.18 -4.59 -1.15
CA GLY A 141 8.61 -5.24 -2.34
C GLY A 141 9.53 -6.24 -3.05
N GLY A 142 10.45 -6.89 -2.32
CA GLY A 142 11.38 -7.88 -2.87
C GLY A 142 12.72 -7.31 -3.35
N LYS A 143 12.93 -6.00 -3.26
CA LYS A 143 14.18 -5.31 -3.64
C LYS A 143 14.78 -4.58 -2.43
N ASN A 144 16.11 -4.55 -2.34
CA ASN A 144 16.79 -3.75 -1.32
C ASN A 144 16.75 -2.28 -1.71
N MET A 145 16.44 -1.43 -0.74
CA MET A 145 16.18 -0.02 -0.94
C MET A 145 16.74 0.80 0.21
N THR A 146 17.38 1.92 -0.11
CA THR A 146 17.84 2.90 0.88
C THR A 146 16.66 3.73 1.36
N ILE A 147 16.36 3.65 2.65
CA ILE A 147 15.24 4.32 3.32
C ILE A 147 15.75 5.02 4.56
N TYR A 148 15.32 6.25 4.75
CA TYR A 148 15.66 7.05 5.92
C TYR A 148 14.78 6.62 7.10
N CYS A 149 15.40 6.13 8.16
CA CYS A 149 14.76 5.83 9.41
C CYS A 149 14.84 7.02 10.37
N HIS A 150 13.68 7.48 10.81
CA HIS A 150 13.55 8.61 11.73
C HIS A 150 12.92 8.18 13.05
N GLY A 151 13.36 8.77 14.16
CA GLY A 151 12.89 8.42 15.49
C GLY A 151 13.40 7.06 15.96
N MET A 152 14.63 6.69 15.58
CA MET A 152 15.27 5.41 15.93
C MET A 152 15.55 5.26 17.42
N SER A 153 15.50 6.33 18.21
CA SER A 153 15.51 6.30 19.67
C SER A 153 14.15 6.03 20.30
N SER A 154 13.05 6.10 19.52
CA SER A 154 11.69 5.91 20.00
C SER A 154 11.23 4.45 19.90
N ALA A 155 10.08 4.14 20.51
CA ALA A 155 9.44 2.82 20.37
C ALA A 155 8.86 2.56 18.97
N GLU A 156 8.64 3.60 18.18
CA GLU A 156 7.97 3.55 16.87
C GLU A 156 8.74 4.37 15.81
N PRO A 157 9.93 3.92 15.38
CA PRO A 157 10.65 4.57 14.29
C PRO A 157 9.87 4.49 12.98
N ARG A 158 10.06 5.48 12.11
CA ARG A 158 9.27 5.70 10.89
C ARG A 158 10.14 5.74 9.63
N GLU A 159 9.57 5.22 8.54
CA GLU A 159 10.21 5.09 7.24
C GLU A 159 9.93 6.29 6.33
N TYR A 160 10.99 6.92 5.83
CA TYR A 160 10.93 8.03 4.88
C TYR A 160 11.75 7.72 3.63
N LEU A 161 11.13 7.90 2.47
CA LEU A 161 11.82 7.87 1.19
C LEU A 161 12.49 9.23 0.95
N THR A 162 13.82 9.23 0.83
CA THR A 162 14.57 10.40 0.38
C THR A 162 14.32 10.65 -1.10
N LEU A 163 14.07 11.91 -1.47
CA LEU A 163 13.75 12.32 -2.84
C LEU A 163 14.98 12.96 -3.49
N PRO A 164 15.71 12.25 -4.38
CA PRO A 164 16.97 12.74 -4.93
C PRO A 164 16.81 13.98 -5.81
N ALA A 165 15.66 14.15 -6.46
CA ALA A 165 15.36 15.32 -7.27
C ALA A 165 15.22 16.62 -6.45
N GLY A 166 15.16 16.53 -5.11
CA GLY A 166 15.06 17.68 -4.22
C GLY A 166 13.64 18.20 -4.06
N ASP A 167 13.48 19.19 -3.18
CA ASP A 167 12.18 19.73 -2.78
C ASP A 167 11.61 20.74 -3.78
N SER A 168 12.41 21.26 -4.70
CA SER A 168 11.96 22.08 -5.84
C SER A 168 11.18 21.28 -6.89
N GLU A 169 11.47 19.99 -7.05
CA GLU A 169 10.78 19.07 -7.98
C GLU A 169 9.69 18.24 -7.27
N ASN A 170 9.58 18.37 -5.94
CA ASN A 170 8.66 17.59 -5.12
C ASN A 170 7.87 18.53 -4.21
N TYR A 171 6.74 19.04 -4.71
CA TYR A 171 5.94 20.03 -4.00
C TYR A 171 4.45 19.90 -4.27
N ALA A 172 3.67 20.53 -3.41
CA ALA A 172 2.22 20.62 -3.49
C ALA A 172 1.80 22.06 -3.13
N GLU A 173 0.94 22.66 -3.94
CA GLU A 173 0.59 24.08 -3.83
C GLU A 173 -0.90 24.30 -3.98
N ILE A 174 -1.44 25.05 -3.01
CA ILE A 174 -2.71 25.74 -3.13
C ILE A 174 -2.39 27.21 -3.37
N TYR A 175 -2.68 27.71 -4.57
CA TYR A 175 -2.31 29.06 -4.98
C TYR A 175 -3.09 30.11 -4.19
N ASP A 176 -2.42 31.20 -3.84
CA ASP A 176 -2.87 32.16 -2.84
C ASP A 176 -3.54 33.40 -3.43
N LYS A 177 -3.73 33.49 -4.75
CA LYS A 177 -4.36 34.65 -5.39
C LYS A 177 -5.74 34.33 -5.94
N ARG A 178 -6.63 35.34 -5.91
CA ARG A 178 -7.95 35.37 -6.51
C ARG A 178 -8.09 36.59 -7.41
N LEU A 179 -8.56 36.42 -8.65
CA LEU A 179 -8.84 37.55 -9.55
C LEU A 179 -9.97 38.42 -9.00
N LYS A 180 -9.85 39.75 -9.14
CA LYS A 180 -10.95 40.67 -8.79
C LYS A 180 -12.17 40.49 -9.69
N ASN A 181 -11.94 40.22 -10.98
CA ASN A 181 -12.97 39.75 -11.89
C ASN A 181 -12.87 38.22 -12.01
N PRO A 182 -13.77 37.44 -11.39
CA PRO A 182 -13.66 35.99 -11.37
C PRO A 182 -14.04 35.33 -12.70
N HIS A 183 -14.70 36.02 -13.64
CA HIS A 183 -15.18 35.40 -14.89
C HIS A 183 -14.13 35.36 -16.01
N VAL A 184 -12.93 35.87 -15.77
CA VAL A 184 -11.85 35.94 -16.78
C VAL A 184 -10.70 34.99 -16.47
N CYS A 185 -9.95 34.62 -17.50
CA CYS A 185 -8.69 33.89 -17.39
C CYS A 185 -7.60 34.67 -18.15
N PRO A 186 -6.95 35.65 -17.52
CA PRO A 186 -5.96 36.50 -18.19
C PRO A 186 -4.70 35.70 -18.56
N PHE A 187 -3.85 36.28 -19.41
CA PHE A 187 -2.55 35.72 -19.82
C PHE A 187 -2.65 34.31 -20.41
N ASN A 188 -3.74 34.00 -21.13
CA ASN A 188 -4.00 32.68 -21.70
C ASN A 188 -3.89 31.54 -20.67
N GLY A 189 -4.24 31.83 -19.40
CA GLY A 189 -4.18 30.87 -18.29
C GLY A 189 -2.78 30.58 -17.74
N GLN A 190 -1.76 31.30 -18.19
CA GLN A 190 -0.43 31.26 -17.59
C GLN A 190 -0.44 31.99 -16.24
N ARG A 191 0.41 31.52 -15.33
CA ARG A 191 0.58 32.16 -14.02
C ARG A 191 1.29 33.50 -14.23
N ASN A 192 0.70 34.56 -13.70
CA ASN A 192 1.33 35.88 -13.64
C ASN A 192 1.03 36.53 -12.29
N ASP A 193 2.09 36.81 -11.53
CA ASP A 193 1.97 37.39 -10.21
C ASP A 193 1.54 38.87 -10.21
N SER A 194 1.64 39.55 -11.36
CA SER A 194 1.21 40.93 -11.57
C SER A 194 -0.26 41.04 -11.99
N CYS A 195 -1.08 40.02 -11.72
CA CYS A 195 -2.52 40.05 -12.01
C CYS A 195 -3.26 41.15 -11.24
N ASN A 196 -4.41 41.60 -11.76
CA ASN A 196 -5.36 42.39 -10.98
C ASN A 196 -6.17 41.47 -10.07
N CYS A 197 -5.51 41.00 -9.02
CA CYS A 197 -5.95 39.98 -8.09
C CYS A 197 -5.74 40.45 -6.64
N VAL A 198 -6.40 39.76 -5.72
CA VAL A 198 -6.18 39.89 -4.28
C VAL A 198 -5.55 38.60 -3.76
N SER A 199 -4.66 38.71 -2.80
CA SER A 199 -4.17 37.55 -2.07
C SER A 199 -5.25 37.08 -1.11
N GLU A 200 -5.65 35.82 -1.23
CA GLU A 200 -6.39 35.10 -0.20
C GLU A 200 -5.46 34.82 0.98
N PHE A 201 -5.22 35.86 1.78
CA PHE A 201 -4.58 35.72 3.07
C PHE A 201 -5.57 34.99 4.01
N GLY A 202 -5.21 33.80 4.50
CA GLY A 202 -5.76 33.35 5.80
C GLY A 202 -6.17 31.90 5.99
N THR A 203 -6.72 31.17 5.00
CA THR A 203 -7.51 29.98 5.36
C THR A 203 -7.04 28.65 4.76
N ILE A 204 -6.57 28.60 3.51
CA ILE A 204 -6.31 27.33 2.81
C ILE A 204 -5.07 27.30 1.91
N SER A 205 -4.46 28.45 1.60
CA SER A 205 -3.33 28.56 0.67
C SER A 205 -1.98 28.22 1.30
N GLY A 206 -1.07 27.73 0.46
CA GLY A 206 0.30 27.42 0.85
C GLY A 206 1.01 26.52 -0.16
N LYS A 207 2.34 26.54 -0.12
CA LYS A 207 3.22 25.71 -0.94
C LYS A 207 4.12 24.88 -0.05
N THR A 208 3.93 23.57 -0.05
CA THR A 208 4.73 22.63 0.73
C THR A 208 5.66 21.86 -0.18
N MET A 209 6.95 21.87 0.14
CA MET A 209 8.04 21.26 -0.60
C MET A 209 8.66 20.15 0.24
N PHE A 210 8.96 18.99 -0.35
CA PHE A 210 9.30 17.78 0.38
C PHE A 210 10.69 17.28 0.01
N LYS A 211 11.59 17.18 1.00
CA LYS A 211 12.90 16.53 0.81
C LYS A 211 12.83 15.02 1.02
N ARG A 212 11.93 14.59 1.90
CA ARG A 212 11.58 13.19 2.12
C ARG A 212 10.08 13.05 2.30
N ILE A 213 9.55 11.91 1.89
CA ILE A 213 8.13 11.58 2.06
C ILE A 213 7.99 10.30 2.87
N ARG A 214 7.02 10.27 3.76
CA ARG A 214 6.76 9.07 4.57
C ARG A 214 6.13 8.00 3.71
N ILE A 215 6.54 6.74 3.91
CA ILE A 215 5.99 5.60 3.18
C ILE A 215 5.49 4.51 4.13
N ASP A 216 4.49 3.76 3.66
CA ASP A 216 4.16 2.44 4.19
C ASP A 216 4.94 1.40 3.36
N PRO A 217 6.03 0.82 3.90
CA PRO A 217 6.87 -0.14 3.17
C PRO A 217 6.17 -1.50 2.95
N VAL A 218 5.09 -1.78 3.69
CA VAL A 218 4.35 -3.05 3.60
C VAL A 218 3.32 -2.98 2.49
N ARG A 219 2.58 -1.87 2.41
CA ARG A 219 1.52 -1.66 1.41
C ARG A 219 2.02 -0.97 0.15
N LEU A 220 3.23 -0.44 0.14
CA LEU A 220 3.78 0.40 -0.93
C LEU A 220 2.89 1.63 -1.17
N TYR A 221 2.69 2.45 -0.14
CA TYR A 221 1.94 3.70 -0.24
C TYR A 221 2.74 4.88 0.30
N ILE A 222 2.54 6.07 -0.28
CA ILE A 222 3.02 7.32 0.32
C ILE A 222 1.97 7.83 1.32
N ILE A 223 2.42 8.21 2.52
CA ILE A 223 1.61 8.89 3.54
C ILE A 223 1.71 10.39 3.28
N ALA A 224 0.79 10.91 2.46
CA ALA A 224 0.86 12.25 1.87
C ALA A 224 0.68 13.42 2.85
N ASN A 225 0.12 13.16 4.04
CA ASN A 225 -0.14 14.14 5.08
C ASN A 225 0.94 14.15 6.19
N ASP A 226 2.11 13.55 5.95
CA ASP A 226 3.26 13.67 6.83
C ASP A 226 4.20 14.77 6.34
N TYR A 227 4.52 15.72 7.23
CA TYR A 227 5.24 16.94 6.91
C TYR A 227 6.61 17.03 7.60
N THR A 228 7.10 15.90 8.15
CA THR A 228 8.29 15.88 9.02
C THR A 228 9.55 16.42 8.32
N PHE A 229 9.70 16.13 7.02
CA PHE A 229 10.83 16.58 6.20
C PHE A 229 10.40 17.50 5.06
N SER A 230 9.40 18.33 5.32
CA SER A 230 8.92 19.34 4.36
C SER A 230 9.19 20.77 4.83
N ARG A 231 9.22 21.69 3.88
CA ARG A 231 9.27 23.15 4.09
C ARG A 231 8.05 23.77 3.46
N THR A 232 7.34 24.63 4.19
CA THR A 232 6.12 25.27 3.72
C THR A 232 6.30 26.77 3.64
N HIS A 233 5.90 27.35 2.50
CA HIS A 233 5.71 28.78 2.31
C HIS A 233 4.21 29.08 2.32
N GLY A 234 3.80 30.17 2.97
CA GLY A 234 2.38 30.46 3.20
C GLY A 234 1.85 29.84 4.50
N MET A 235 0.53 29.91 4.70
CA MET A 235 -0.07 29.66 6.02
C MET A 235 -0.47 28.19 6.27
N LYS A 236 -0.73 27.41 5.22
CA LYS A 236 -1.20 26.03 5.36
C LYS A 236 -0.26 25.04 4.69
N ARG A 237 -0.09 23.89 5.35
CA ARG A 237 0.59 22.75 4.76
C ARG A 237 -0.33 22.07 3.75
N VAL A 238 0.22 21.72 2.60
CA VAL A 238 -0.52 21.07 1.51
C VAL A 238 0.00 19.65 1.36
N GLU A 239 -0.91 18.69 1.42
CA GLU A 239 -0.61 17.26 1.29
C GLU A 239 0.12 16.95 -0.02
N TYR A 240 1.02 15.98 0.02
CA TYR A 240 1.81 15.59 -1.15
C TYR A 240 0.90 15.08 -2.29
N GLY A 241 1.06 15.65 -3.49
CA GLY A 241 0.21 15.35 -4.64
C GLY A 241 -1.17 16.03 -4.61
N LYS A 242 -1.42 16.98 -3.70
CA LYS A 242 -2.61 17.84 -3.70
C LYS A 242 -2.31 19.19 -4.34
N ALA A 243 -3.29 19.77 -5.03
CA ALA A 243 -3.23 21.15 -5.51
C ALA A 243 -4.63 21.77 -5.58
N GLY A 244 -4.70 23.08 -5.72
CA GLY A 244 -5.95 23.80 -5.97
C GLY A 244 -5.78 25.31 -5.91
N ASP A 245 -6.87 26.03 -6.11
CA ASP A 245 -6.89 27.50 -6.00
C ASP A 245 -8.31 28.05 -6.01
N CYS A 246 -8.43 29.31 -5.58
CA CYS A 246 -9.62 30.14 -5.69
C CYS A 246 -9.48 31.20 -6.80
N TYR A 247 -8.69 30.94 -7.84
CA TYR A 247 -8.19 31.99 -8.73
C TYR A 247 -9.28 32.62 -9.61
N SER A 248 -10.14 31.80 -10.21
CA SER A 248 -11.15 32.22 -11.20
C SER A 248 -12.34 31.26 -11.22
N LEU A 249 -13.54 31.79 -11.53
CA LEU A 249 -14.73 31.02 -11.91
C LEU A 249 -14.61 30.43 -13.32
N ALA A 250 -13.81 31.04 -14.20
CA ALA A 250 -13.46 30.44 -15.48
C ALA A 250 -12.53 29.23 -15.28
N LYS A 251 -12.43 28.36 -16.29
CA LYS A 251 -11.50 27.21 -16.30
C LYS A 251 -10.04 27.69 -16.35
N CYS A 252 -9.53 28.19 -15.23
CA CYS A 252 -8.23 28.85 -15.12
C CYS A 252 -7.46 28.39 -13.88
N PRO A 253 -7.16 27.09 -13.76
CA PRO A 253 -6.43 26.57 -12.60
C PRO A 253 -5.04 27.22 -12.51
N GLN A 254 -4.56 27.44 -11.30
CA GLN A 254 -3.24 27.96 -10.96
C GLN A 254 -2.54 27.11 -9.89
N GLY A 255 -3.26 26.32 -9.10
CA GLY A 255 -2.64 25.39 -8.15
C GLY A 255 -1.84 24.30 -8.86
N HIS A 256 -0.65 23.97 -8.31
CA HIS A 256 0.26 23.01 -8.93
C HIS A 256 0.78 21.97 -7.92
N PHE A 257 1.11 20.77 -8.40
CA PHE A 257 1.93 19.84 -7.66
C PHE A 257 2.92 19.13 -8.59
N SER A 258 4.03 18.68 -8.03
CA SER A 258 5.01 17.86 -8.72
C SER A 258 5.45 16.71 -7.83
N ILE A 259 5.51 15.52 -8.43
CA ILE A 259 6.00 14.28 -7.83
C ILE A 259 7.11 13.77 -8.73
N ASP A 260 8.32 13.70 -8.21
CA ASP A 260 9.51 13.24 -8.90
C ASP A 260 10.25 12.20 -8.07
N LEU A 261 10.03 10.93 -8.43
CA LEU A 261 10.64 9.77 -7.79
C LEU A 261 11.93 9.32 -8.51
N ARG A 262 12.45 10.10 -9.48
CA ARG A 262 13.68 9.75 -10.20
C ARG A 262 14.86 9.61 -9.22
N GLY A 263 15.76 8.70 -9.55
CA GLY A 263 16.87 8.32 -8.67
C GLY A 263 16.48 7.35 -7.54
N THR A 264 15.19 7.06 -7.36
CA THR A 264 14.72 5.95 -6.52
C THR A 264 14.39 4.74 -7.39
N VAL A 265 14.18 3.57 -6.76
CA VAL A 265 13.70 2.36 -7.47
C VAL A 265 12.17 2.25 -7.50
N LEU A 266 11.46 3.33 -7.13
CA LEU A 266 10.00 3.37 -7.07
C LEU A 266 9.43 4.23 -8.20
N LYS A 267 8.22 3.87 -8.61
CA LYS A 267 7.36 4.65 -9.48
C LYS A 267 5.97 4.76 -8.84
N LEU A 268 5.14 5.69 -9.31
CA LEU A 268 3.71 5.63 -8.98
C LEU A 268 3.07 4.47 -9.73
N SER A 269 2.13 3.80 -9.07
CA SER A 269 1.31 2.78 -9.70
C SER A 269 0.44 3.40 -10.81
N PRO A 270 0.24 2.73 -11.96
CA PRO A 270 -0.61 3.24 -13.03
C PRO A 270 -2.07 3.46 -12.59
N GLU A 271 -2.51 2.77 -11.54
CA GLU A 271 -3.84 2.89 -10.91
C GLU A 271 -4.05 4.26 -10.23
N VAL A 272 -2.98 4.99 -9.92
CA VAL A 272 -3.06 6.29 -9.26
C VAL A 272 -3.65 7.33 -10.23
N THR A 273 -4.79 7.86 -9.81
CA THR A 273 -5.55 8.90 -10.50
C THR A 273 -5.91 10.02 -9.52
N TRP A 274 -6.08 11.22 -10.06
CA TRP A 274 -6.51 12.39 -9.30
C TRP A 274 -7.96 12.67 -9.60
N ILE A 275 -8.67 13.15 -8.60
CA ILE A 275 -10.05 13.62 -8.75
C ILE A 275 -10.14 15.05 -8.22
N PRO A 276 -10.93 15.90 -8.90
CA PRO A 276 -11.36 17.16 -8.31
C PRO A 276 -12.35 16.88 -7.17
N ASP A 277 -12.38 17.77 -6.18
CA ASP A 277 -13.34 17.70 -5.07
C ASP A 277 -14.68 18.36 -5.39
N THR A 278 -14.70 19.27 -6.36
CA THR A 278 -15.89 19.95 -6.88
C THR A 278 -15.98 19.76 -8.38
N MET A 279 -17.20 19.77 -8.92
CA MET A 279 -17.41 19.66 -10.38
C MET A 279 -16.87 20.85 -11.17
N SER A 280 -16.70 22.00 -10.53
CA SER A 280 -16.15 23.23 -11.12
C SER A 280 -14.63 23.26 -11.19
N ALA A 281 -13.94 22.43 -10.40
CA ALA A 281 -12.48 22.38 -10.41
C ALA A 281 -11.97 21.76 -11.71
N SER A 282 -11.01 22.43 -12.32
CA SER A 282 -10.27 21.92 -13.48
C SER A 282 -9.08 21.10 -13.02
N LEU A 283 -8.80 19.99 -13.71
CA LEU A 283 -7.70 19.09 -13.41
C LEU A 283 -6.96 18.73 -14.70
N VAL A 284 -5.64 18.97 -14.73
CA VAL A 284 -4.74 18.58 -15.81
C VAL A 284 -3.56 17.82 -15.20
N ILE A 285 -3.38 16.57 -15.61
CA ILE A 285 -2.28 15.72 -15.15
C ILE A 285 -1.35 15.39 -16.32
N ASN A 286 -0.08 15.74 -16.17
CA ASN A 286 0.98 15.44 -17.12
C ASN A 286 1.89 14.36 -16.53
N LYS A 287 1.74 13.13 -17.02
CA LYS A 287 2.65 12.00 -16.70
C LYS A 287 3.81 12.05 -17.69
N ILE A 288 4.90 12.73 -17.33
CA ILE A 288 6.09 12.89 -18.19
C ILE A 288 6.75 11.54 -18.43
N ASN A 289 6.87 10.74 -17.37
CA ASN A 289 7.30 9.34 -17.43
C ASN A 289 6.74 8.58 -16.22
N ASN A 290 7.20 7.34 -16.03
CA ASN A 290 6.73 6.48 -14.92
C ASN A 290 7.08 7.02 -13.52
N GLN A 291 8.05 7.93 -13.37
CA GLN A 291 8.52 8.46 -12.09
C GLN A 291 8.28 9.96 -11.88
N ARG A 292 7.95 10.72 -12.93
CA ARG A 292 7.73 12.17 -12.88
C ARG A 292 6.32 12.54 -13.33
N ILE A 293 5.57 13.11 -12.40
CA ILE A 293 4.19 13.54 -12.59
C ILE A 293 4.07 15.01 -12.20
N PHE A 294 3.44 15.80 -13.06
CA PHE A 294 3.06 17.17 -12.77
C PHE A 294 1.54 17.30 -12.86
N GLY A 295 0.93 18.03 -11.94
CA GLY A 295 -0.49 18.30 -11.96
C GLY A 295 -0.78 19.78 -11.80
N LYS A 296 -1.73 20.27 -12.59
CA LYS A 296 -2.32 21.60 -12.48
C LYS A 296 -3.80 21.45 -12.15
N CYS A 297 -4.22 22.05 -11.04
CA CYS A 297 -5.57 21.93 -10.53
C CYS A 297 -6.07 23.22 -9.87
N GLY A 298 -7.36 23.47 -10.03
CA GLY A 298 -8.13 24.44 -9.26
C GLY A 298 -9.21 25.12 -10.10
N GLY A 299 -9.60 26.35 -9.75
CA GLY A 299 -10.80 27.00 -10.28
C GLY A 299 -11.95 26.98 -9.28
N TYR A 300 -12.51 28.16 -9.02
CA TYR A 300 -13.57 28.46 -8.06
C TYR A 300 -13.46 27.75 -6.70
N CYS A 301 -12.30 27.88 -6.06
CA CYS A 301 -12.00 27.24 -4.78
C CYS A 301 -12.07 25.71 -4.85
N GLY A 302 -11.71 25.17 -6.00
CA GLY A 302 -11.57 23.75 -6.25
C GLY A 302 -10.20 23.23 -5.88
N PHE A 303 -10.16 21.99 -5.39
CA PHE A 303 -8.95 21.25 -5.07
C PHE A 303 -8.96 19.88 -5.74
N CYS A 304 -7.78 19.30 -5.94
CA CYS A 304 -7.65 17.95 -6.46
C CYS A 304 -6.71 17.16 -5.59
N LYS A 305 -7.04 15.89 -5.40
CA LYS A 305 -6.24 14.95 -4.62
C LYS A 305 -6.25 13.57 -5.25
N PRO A 306 -5.26 12.71 -4.92
CA PRO A 306 -5.26 11.32 -5.36
C PRO A 306 -6.52 10.59 -4.86
N LYS A 307 -7.24 9.89 -5.75
CA LYS A 307 -8.53 9.23 -5.45
C LYS A 307 -8.39 8.13 -4.40
N ILE A 308 -7.38 7.29 -4.55
CA ILE A 308 -7.12 6.12 -3.71
C ILE A 308 -5.81 6.27 -2.91
N GLY A 309 -5.32 7.50 -2.76
CA GLY A 309 -3.97 7.78 -2.27
C GLY A 309 -2.89 7.55 -3.33
N LEU A 310 -1.63 7.56 -2.88
CA LEU A 310 -0.46 7.47 -3.74
C LEU A 310 0.20 6.09 -3.60
N LYS A 311 -0.34 5.12 -4.34
CA LYS A 311 0.21 3.77 -4.43
C LYS A 311 1.51 3.76 -5.23
N LEU A 312 2.50 3.02 -4.77
CA LEU A 312 3.81 2.86 -5.37
C LEU A 312 3.94 1.49 -6.03
N ASP A 313 4.75 1.44 -7.07
CA ASP A 313 5.25 0.21 -7.70
C ASP A 313 6.78 0.24 -7.76
N ILE A 314 7.39 -0.93 -7.87
CA ILE A 314 8.85 -1.06 -7.99
C ILE A 314 9.22 -1.12 -9.47
N LEU A 315 10.27 -0.39 -9.85
CA LEU A 315 10.81 -0.47 -11.19
C LEU A 315 11.32 -1.89 -11.51
N PRO A 316 11.00 -2.42 -12.71
CA PRO A 316 11.58 -3.68 -13.16
C PRO A 316 13.12 -3.59 -13.19
N PRO A 317 13.81 -4.73 -13.08
CA PRO A 317 15.26 -4.78 -13.09
C PRO A 317 15.88 -4.23 -14.37
#